data_AF-A0A1T5GAK3-F1
#
_entry.id   AF-A0A1T5GAK3-F1
#
_cell.length_a   1.000
_cell.length_b   1.000
_cell.length_c   1.000
_cell.angle_alpha   90.00
_cell.angle_beta   90.00
_cell.angle_gamma   90.00
#
_symmetry.space_group_name_H-M   'P 1'
#
loop_
_entity.id
_entity.type
_entity.pdbx_description
1 polymer ?
#
loop_
_entity_poly.entity_id
_entity_poly.type
_entity_poly.pdbx_seq_one_letter_code
_entity_poly.pdbx_strand_id
1 'polypeptide(L)'
;MKTRELKVSVKVTVPKTVIDNTDEPYFYKIGFEKEDDVVKNEVENGVEAWFDGFELVEPRIGDNIEIAETGEETVTAKLHYTVLVEIL
;
A
#
# COMPACT_ATOMS: atom_id res chain seq x y z
N MET A 1 1.08 -6.93 -29.04
CA MET A 1 1.53 -5.97 -28.01
C MET A 1 2.46 -6.72 -27.07
N LYS A 2 3.55 -6.09 -26.60
CA LYS A 2 4.47 -6.72 -25.65
C LYS A 2 4.17 -6.16 -24.26
N THR A 3 4.10 -7.03 -23.27
CA THR A 3 3.90 -6.65 -21.87
C THR A 3 5.13 -7.02 -21.05
N ARG A 4 5.33 -6.32 -19.92
CA ARG A 4 6.29 -6.72 -18.87
C ARG A 4 5.66 -6.55 -17.49
N GLU A 5 6.21 -7.26 -16.53
CA GLU A 5 5.84 -7.11 -15.12
C GLU A 5 6.71 -6.05 -14.45
N LEU A 6 6.08 -5.19 -13.64
CA LEU A 6 6.74 -4.19 -12.80
C LEU A 6 6.31 -4.40 -11.35
N LYS A 7 7.27 -4.40 -10.42
CA LYS A 7 6.97 -4.43 -8.99
C LYS A 7 6.90 -3.01 -8.45
N VAL A 8 5.78 -2.69 -7.81
CA VAL A 8 5.54 -1.39 -7.18
C VAL A 8 5.12 -1.55 -5.74
N SER A 9 5.18 -0.46 -4.99
CA SER A 9 4.82 -0.49 -3.58
C SER A 9 4.26 0.84 -3.12
N VAL A 10 3.10 0.79 -2.47
CA VAL A 10 2.35 1.95 -2.02
C VAL A 10 2.35 2.00 -0.49
N LYS A 11 2.68 3.14 0.10
CA LYS A 11 2.62 3.33 1.56
C LYS A 11 1.22 3.75 1.98
N VAL A 12 0.69 3.10 3.00
CA VAL A 12 -0.58 3.42 3.63
C VAL A 12 -0.35 3.60 5.13
N THR A 13 -0.68 4.78 5.64
CA THR A 13 -0.63 5.12 7.06
C THR A 13 -2.03 5.33 7.56
N VAL A 14 -2.40 4.63 8.63
CA VAL A 14 -3.73 4.72 9.23
C VAL A 14 -3.63 4.77 10.76
N PRO A 15 -4.62 5.35 11.44
CA PRO A 15 -4.71 5.24 12.88
C PRO A 15 -4.86 3.78 13.34
N LYS A 16 -4.21 3.43 14.44
CA LYS A 16 -4.30 2.09 15.03
C LYS A 16 -5.72 1.72 15.45
N THR A 17 -6.49 2.72 15.89
CA THR A 17 -7.92 2.58 16.20
C THR A 17 -8.74 2.02 15.03
N VAL A 18 -8.38 2.35 13.79
CA VAL A 18 -9.05 1.81 12.59
C VAL A 18 -8.75 0.32 12.43
N ILE A 19 -7.51 -0.08 12.68
CA ILE A 19 -7.07 -1.49 12.59
C ILE A 19 -7.73 -2.30 13.70
N ASP A 20 -7.70 -1.80 14.94
CA ASP A 20 -8.25 -2.50 16.11
C ASP A 20 -9.78 -2.69 16.03
N ASN A 21 -10.48 -1.82 15.31
CA ASN A 21 -11.94 -1.91 15.09
C ASN A 21 -12.32 -2.74 13.84
N THR A 22 -11.36 -3.32 13.14
CA THR A 22 -11.62 -4.15 11.96
C THR A 22 -11.44 -5.63 12.30
N ASP A 23 -12.47 -6.43 12.06
CA ASP A 23 -12.44 -7.88 12.35
C ASP A 23 -11.56 -8.69 11.37
N GLU A 24 -11.21 -8.10 10.22
CA GLU A 24 -10.43 -8.70 9.15
C GLU A 24 -8.99 -8.16 9.10
N PRO A 25 -8.03 -8.87 8.46
CA PRO A 25 -6.68 -8.37 8.26
C PRO A 25 -6.67 -7.08 7.41
N TYR A 26 -6.74 -5.92 8.07
CA TYR A 26 -7.01 -4.62 7.45
C TYR A 26 -6.18 -4.35 6.19
N PHE A 27 -4.86 -4.54 6.26
CA PHE A 27 -3.97 -4.27 5.12
C PHE A 27 -4.10 -5.26 3.95
N TYR A 28 -4.59 -6.48 4.19
CA TYR A 28 -4.94 -7.38 3.07
C TYR A 28 -6.16 -6.85 2.33
N LYS A 29 -7.21 -6.48 3.06
CA LYS A 29 -8.43 -5.91 2.47
C LYS A 29 -8.12 -4.66 1.66
N ILE A 30 -7.41 -3.71 2.26
CA ILE A 30 -7.01 -2.46 1.60
C ILE A 30 -6.09 -2.74 0.40
N GLY A 31 -5.23 -3.77 0.48
CA GLY A 31 -4.40 -4.23 -0.63
C GLY A 31 -5.23 -4.57 -1.87
N PHE A 32 -6.21 -5.47 -1.72
CA PHE A 32 -7.09 -5.85 -2.83
C PHE A 32 -7.94 -4.68 -3.35
N GLU A 33 -8.47 -3.84 -2.46
CA GLU A 33 -9.30 -2.69 -2.84
C GLU A 33 -8.52 -1.63 -3.65
N LYS A 34 -7.18 -1.63 -3.58
CA LYS A 34 -6.31 -0.64 -4.23
C LYS A 34 -5.69 -1.09 -5.56
N GLU A 35 -5.92 -2.31 -6.03
CA GLU A 35 -5.33 -2.79 -7.29
C GLU A 35 -5.65 -1.87 -8.47
N ASP A 36 -6.91 -1.46 -8.62
CA ASP A 36 -7.36 -0.52 -9.66
C ASP A 36 -6.69 0.87 -9.56
N ASP A 37 -6.44 1.33 -8.34
CA ASP A 37 -5.78 2.61 -8.04
C ASP A 37 -4.31 2.55 -8.47
N VAL A 38 -3.63 1.44 -8.16
CA VAL A 38 -2.24 1.19 -8.54
C VAL A 38 -2.07 1.17 -10.06
N VAL A 39 -2.97 0.51 -10.80
CA VAL A 39 -2.94 0.48 -12.27
C VAL A 39 -3.03 1.88 -12.86
N LYS A 40 -3.91 2.73 -12.32
CA LYS A 40 -4.23 4.05 -12.91
C LYS A 40 -3.23 5.13 -12.52
N ASN A 41 -2.71 5.08 -11.29
CA ASN A 41 -2.03 6.22 -10.68
C ASN A 41 -0.55 5.97 -10.39
N GLU A 42 -0.13 4.73 -10.21
CA GLU A 42 1.26 4.42 -9.79
C GLU A 42 2.17 4.01 -10.95
N VAL A 43 1.59 3.57 -12.07
CA VAL A 43 2.34 3.04 -13.22
C VAL A 43 1.78 3.53 -14.55
N GLU A 44 2.64 4.13 -15.38
CA GLU A 44 2.27 4.54 -16.73
C GLU A 44 2.00 3.30 -17.62
N ASN A 45 0.89 3.33 -18.37
CA ASN A 45 0.44 2.22 -19.22
C ASN A 45 0.20 0.91 -18.45
N GLY A 46 -0.27 1.00 -17.20
CA GLY A 46 -0.73 -0.15 -16.42
C GLY A 46 -1.97 -0.80 -17.06
N VAL A 47 -1.97 -2.12 -17.13
CA VAL A 47 -3.08 -2.94 -17.64
C VAL A 47 -3.82 -3.61 -16.49
N GLU A 48 -3.07 -4.19 -15.57
CA GLU A 48 -3.58 -5.00 -14.45
C GLU A 48 -2.56 -4.94 -13.31
N ALA A 49 -3.03 -5.00 -12.07
CA ALA A 49 -2.21 -5.11 -10.88
C ALA A 49 -2.75 -6.22 -9.99
N TRP A 50 -1.84 -6.91 -9.29
CA TRP A 50 -2.19 -7.97 -8.35
C TRP A 50 -1.44 -7.69 -7.06
N PHE A 51 -2.19 -7.69 -5.96
CA PHE A 51 -1.66 -7.49 -4.63
C PHE A 51 -0.88 -8.73 -4.17
N ASP A 52 0.40 -8.54 -3.89
CA ASP A 52 1.32 -9.61 -3.49
C ASP A 52 1.38 -9.80 -1.97
N GLY A 53 1.04 -8.76 -1.20
CA GLY A 53 1.15 -8.73 0.26
C GLY A 53 1.66 -7.39 0.78
N PHE A 54 1.90 -7.30 2.10
CA PHE A 54 2.37 -6.06 2.72
C PHE A 54 3.48 -6.29 3.75
N GLU A 55 4.30 -5.26 3.94
CA GLU A 55 5.25 -5.15 5.05
C GLU A 55 4.81 -4.04 6.02
N LEU A 56 4.73 -4.33 7.31
CA LEU A 56 4.56 -3.29 8.33
C LEU A 56 5.86 -2.50 8.44
N VAL A 57 5.75 -1.18 8.36
CA VAL A 57 6.88 -0.28 8.57
C VAL A 57 6.99 -0.07 10.06
N GLU A 58 7.94 -0.74 10.69
CA GLU A 58 8.24 -0.50 12.09
C GLU A 58 8.65 0.97 12.26
N PRO A 59 8.05 1.69 13.23
CA PRO A 59 8.53 3.02 13.56
C PRO A 59 9.96 2.87 14.08
N ARG A 60 10.94 3.36 13.32
CA ARG A 60 12.31 3.49 13.83
C ARG A 60 12.25 4.44 15.01
N ILE A 61 12.47 3.91 16.22
CA ILE A 61 12.61 4.69 17.44
C ILE A 61 13.84 5.60 17.24
N GLY A 62 13.63 6.84 16.80
CA GLY A 62 14.69 7.84 16.66
C GLY A 62 14.55 8.85 15.51
N ASP A 63 13.83 8.53 14.44
CA ASP A 63 13.62 9.46 13.31
C ASP A 63 12.15 9.87 13.28
N ASN A 64 11.86 11.04 13.86
CA ASN A 64 10.62 11.82 13.71
C ASN A 64 9.40 11.00 13.30
N ILE A 65 8.80 10.31 14.26
CA ILE A 65 7.37 10.06 14.19
C ILE A 65 6.77 11.47 14.15
N GLU A 66 6.38 11.93 12.97
CA GLU A 66 5.44 13.04 12.86
C GLU A 66 4.15 12.53 13.50
N ILE A 67 4.09 12.66 14.82
CA ILE A 67 2.86 12.56 15.58
C ILE A 67 2.03 13.69 15.00
N ALA A 68 1.15 13.38 14.04
CA ALA A 68 0.11 14.31 13.63
C ALA A 68 -0.52 14.86 14.92
N GLU A 69 -0.72 16.18 15.00
CA GLU A 69 -1.01 16.96 16.21
C GLU A 69 -2.20 16.47 17.08
N THR A 70 -2.85 15.37 16.71
CA THR A 70 -3.93 14.67 17.41
C THR A 70 -3.47 13.67 18.47
N GLY A 71 -2.20 13.28 18.52
CA GLY A 71 -1.67 12.32 19.52
C GLY A 71 -2.14 10.88 19.33
N GLU A 72 -2.72 10.56 18.17
CA GLU A 72 -3.23 9.23 17.84
C GLU A 72 -2.09 8.33 17.31
N GLU A 73 -1.96 7.11 17.84
CA GLU A 73 -0.96 6.14 17.39
C GLU A 73 -1.31 5.68 15.96
N THR A 74 -0.38 5.86 15.02
CA THR A 74 -0.56 5.44 13.62
C THR A 74 0.29 4.21 13.29
N VAL A 75 -0.24 3.35 12.43
CA VAL A 75 0.47 2.22 11.85
C VAL A 75 0.65 2.46 10.35
N THR A 76 1.87 2.22 9.85
CA THR A 76 2.17 2.32 8.43
C THR A 76 2.48 0.94 7.86
N ALA A 77 1.87 0.61 6.73
CA ALA A 77 2.23 -0.55 5.93
C ALA A 77 2.64 -0.11 4.52
N LYS A 78 3.49 -0.92 3.89
CA LYS A 78 3.79 -0.79 2.47
C LYS A 78 3.16 -1.99 1.76
N LEU A 79 2.22 -1.69 0.89
CA LEU A 79 1.45 -2.65 0.10
C LEU A 79 2.22 -2.93 -1.19
N HIS A 80 2.51 -4.18 -1.50
CA HIS A 80 3.28 -4.60 -2.66
C HIS A 80 2.36 -5.11 -3.77
N TYR A 81 2.65 -4.71 -4.99
CA TYR A 81 1.92 -5.15 -6.16
C TYR A 81 2.91 -5.52 -7.26
N THR A 82 2.55 -6.52 -8.03
CA THR A 82 3.07 -6.67 -9.38
C THR A 82 2.07 -5.94 -10.30
N VAL A 83 2.55 -5.31 -11.37
CA VAL A 83 1.71 -4.61 -12.37
C VAL A 83 2.12 -5.05 -13.77
N LEU A 84 1.16 -5.44 -14.60
CA LEU A 84 1.37 -5.68 -16.02
C LEU A 84 1.37 -4.34 -16.74
N VAL A 85 2.43 -4.04 -17.48
CA VAL A 85 2.51 -2.81 -18.26
C VAL A 85 2.71 -3.10 -19.73
N GLU A 86 2.07 -2.28 -20.57
CA GLU A 86 2.32 -2.33 -22.01
C GLU A 86 3.64 -1.63 -22.36
N ILE A 87 4.39 -2.22 -23.27
CA ILE A 87 5.60 -1.63 -23.83
C ILE A 87 5.23 -0.95 -25.13
N LEU A 88 5.41 0.37 -25.18
CA LEU A 88 5.29 1.19 -26.40
C LEU A 88 6.47 0.95 -27.36
#